data_AF-A0A849WVM1-F1
#
_entry.id   AF-A0A849WVM1-F1
#
_cell.length_a   1.000
_cell.length_b   1.000
_cell.length_c   1.000
_cell.angle_alpha   90.00
_cell.angle_beta   90.00
_cell.angle_gamma   90.00
#
_symmetry.space_group_name_H-M   'P 1'
#
loop_
_entity.id
_entity.type
_entity.pdbx_description
1 polymer ?
#
loop_
_entity_poly.entity_id
_entity_poly.type
_entity_poly.pdbx_seq_one_letter_code
_entity_poly.pdbx_strand_id
1 'polypeptide(L)'
;MGQVKLKDVIVESSEDIKKVLVEISKVVNQSTGIQLGEKQVSMVENRLKSHMIKLGIPSFSDYLTYFNAHKIAETEKLVSLMTTHHTYFFREFNHFEYLESHLPEIVDRARARGEKVINIWSAACSRGQEVYSLSMFLNIYLKQVAPDFNYQIFGTDIDPESVKFASNGVYPWDEVKKIPMQYLGSNWVRGTGQIAHFAKIKDDLKKPCSFGVENLNDIKLPQNRKFDIIFCRNVFIYFNMDQIKNITKKLMSYLHPEGMFFIGISESLNGIVENVNYVGPSVYSHMAKTKTNSAVSAPSIVAPAAPIVKPLTPIFQMPAMLKVLCVDDSQTILTLLKKILTKDFGFEVVGTALNGKEAIQKVKDLKPDLVTLDIHMPEMDGISYLKSQMNDSHPPVIMISSINRENSDTAMKSIELGASDYIEKPTMANLEERSDEIRSKLKLSFQFKHKNKKVSEIDNSFRKKYEIKNTAEKLRIVFANLSAPSTKMTFDFLKALHAQDPATIFVYDGVYEALNPLFEKFKTKTTISTQLLPEINQIEDKKIYFTDLDTNFKKWAQLIKGKKVSVAVMGMPSKKILSSIQEIHPLHLTLEEHGSGVNNKFYAELKEVAQAVVPLNSYLSVSEDFFVKSDDMKS
;
A
#
# COMPACT_ATOMS: atom_id res chain seq x y z
N MET A 1 -43.81 -6.42 9.82
CA MET A 1 -43.39 -7.84 9.63
C MET A 1 -41.99 -7.98 10.21
N GLY A 2 -41.83 -8.88 11.18
CA GLY A 2 -40.76 -8.86 12.16
C GLY A 2 -39.36 -9.21 11.61
N GLN A 3 -38.36 -8.52 12.17
CA GLN A 3 -36.94 -8.85 12.04
C GLN A 3 -36.69 -10.25 12.63
N VAL A 4 -36.31 -11.20 11.78
CA VAL A 4 -35.75 -12.48 12.23
C VAL A 4 -34.36 -12.20 12.82
N LYS A 5 -34.16 -12.59 14.07
CA LYS A 5 -32.91 -12.43 14.80
C LYS A 5 -31.81 -13.28 14.14
N LEU A 6 -30.69 -12.63 13.84
CA LEU A 6 -29.47 -13.14 13.19
C LEU A 6 -28.66 -14.19 14.00
N LYS A 7 -29.28 -14.95 14.91
CA LYS A 7 -28.60 -15.95 15.76
C LYS A 7 -29.18 -17.37 15.70
N ASP A 8 -30.24 -17.61 14.93
CA ASP A 8 -30.95 -18.90 14.92
C ASP A 8 -30.86 -19.66 13.58
N VAL A 9 -29.67 -19.77 12.97
CA VAL A 9 -29.55 -20.56 11.72
C VAL A 9 -28.28 -21.41 11.73
N ILE A 10 -28.48 -22.69 11.39
CA ILE A 10 -27.55 -23.84 11.32
C ILE A 10 -27.27 -24.53 12.68
N VAL A 11 -28.26 -25.28 13.17
CA VAL A 11 -28.02 -26.42 14.09
C VAL A 11 -27.95 -27.67 13.22
N GLU A 12 -26.75 -28.09 12.87
CA GLU A 12 -26.51 -29.29 12.07
C GLU A 12 -25.55 -30.24 12.78
N SER A 13 -25.69 -31.53 12.48
CA SER A 13 -24.78 -32.53 13.01
C SER A 13 -23.38 -32.37 12.39
N SER A 14 -22.33 -32.62 13.18
CA SER A 14 -20.94 -32.66 12.68
C SER A 14 -20.75 -33.66 11.54
N GLU A 15 -21.63 -34.67 11.44
CA GLU A 15 -21.62 -35.71 10.42
C GLU A 15 -22.03 -35.18 9.04
N ASP A 16 -23.05 -34.31 8.96
CA ASP A 16 -23.59 -33.79 7.70
C ASP A 16 -22.62 -32.80 7.04
N ILE A 17 -22.00 -31.94 7.85
CA ILE A 17 -20.94 -31.03 7.42
C ILE A 17 -19.76 -31.84 6.84
N LYS A 18 -19.32 -32.90 7.53
CA LYS A 18 -18.23 -33.76 7.07
C LYS A 18 -18.54 -34.42 5.73
N LYS A 19 -19.75 -34.96 5.54
CA LYS A 19 -20.16 -35.59 4.27
C LYS A 19 -20.09 -34.62 3.09
N VAL A 20 -20.62 -33.42 3.28
CA VAL A 20 -20.60 -32.39 2.23
C VAL A 20 -19.17 -31.93 1.92
N LEU A 21 -18.36 -31.72 2.94
CA LEU A 21 -16.95 -31.34 2.75
C LEU A 21 -16.14 -32.43 2.06
N VAL A 22 -16.37 -33.71 2.36
CA VAL A 22 -15.71 -34.84 1.68
C VAL A 22 -16.10 -34.87 0.20
N GLU A 23 -17.39 -34.75 -0.13
CA GLU A 23 -17.85 -34.79 -1.52
C GLU A 23 -17.35 -33.58 -2.32
N ILE A 24 -17.40 -32.38 -1.75
CA ILE A 24 -16.82 -31.16 -2.36
C ILE A 24 -15.32 -31.34 -2.56
N SER A 25 -14.60 -31.82 -1.55
CA SER A 25 -13.15 -32.05 -1.63
C SER A 25 -12.80 -32.99 -2.76
N LYS A 26 -13.59 -34.07 -2.92
CA LYS A 26 -13.42 -35.04 -3.99
C LYS A 26 -13.66 -34.41 -5.37
N VAL A 27 -14.74 -33.65 -5.55
CA VAL A 27 -15.05 -33.01 -6.86
C VAL A 27 -14.04 -31.92 -7.21
N VAL A 28 -13.64 -31.09 -6.24
CA VAL A 28 -12.60 -30.07 -6.44
C VAL A 28 -11.25 -30.72 -6.76
N ASN A 29 -10.88 -31.79 -6.06
CA ASN A 29 -9.65 -32.53 -6.35
C ASN A 29 -9.69 -33.17 -7.76
N GLN A 30 -10.80 -33.79 -8.14
CA GLN A 30 -10.95 -34.39 -9.47
C GLN A 30 -10.89 -33.35 -10.60
N SER A 31 -11.41 -32.14 -10.37
CA SER A 31 -11.47 -31.08 -11.38
C SER A 31 -10.21 -30.21 -11.44
N THR A 32 -9.50 -30.02 -10.33
CA THR A 32 -8.36 -29.08 -10.23
C THR A 32 -7.05 -29.70 -9.79
N GLY A 33 -7.09 -30.90 -9.20
CA GLY A 33 -5.98 -31.56 -8.53
C GLY A 33 -5.61 -30.98 -7.17
N ILE A 34 -6.28 -29.93 -6.68
CA ILE A 34 -6.02 -29.35 -5.35
C ILE A 34 -6.41 -30.35 -4.27
N GLN A 35 -5.50 -30.61 -3.33
CA GLN A 35 -5.78 -31.44 -2.16
C GLN A 35 -6.03 -30.58 -0.92
N LEU A 36 -7.07 -30.91 -0.17
CA LEU A 36 -7.43 -30.20 1.05
C LEU A 36 -6.87 -30.95 2.25
N GLY A 37 -5.97 -30.30 2.98
CA GLY A 37 -5.45 -30.82 4.23
C GLY A 37 -6.44 -30.58 5.38
N GLU A 38 -6.21 -31.28 6.50
CA GLU A 38 -7.06 -31.20 7.70
C GLU A 38 -7.14 -29.77 8.28
N LYS A 39 -6.07 -28.98 8.11
CA LYS A 39 -6.01 -27.59 8.60
C LYS A 39 -6.89 -26.62 7.79
N GLN A 40 -7.21 -26.95 6.54
CA GLN A 40 -7.97 -26.09 5.64
C GLN A 40 -9.49 -26.30 5.77
N VAL A 41 -9.93 -27.42 6.36
CA VAL A 41 -11.35 -27.82 6.49
C VAL A 41 -12.21 -26.72 7.13
N SER A 42 -11.73 -26.10 8.20
CA SER A 42 -12.46 -25.03 8.92
C SER A 42 -12.59 -23.73 8.10
N MET A 43 -11.59 -23.40 7.29
CA MET A 43 -11.65 -22.23 6.40
C MET A 43 -12.68 -22.45 5.29
N VAL A 44 -12.65 -23.65 4.71
CA VAL A 44 -13.57 -24.07 3.65
C VAL A 44 -15.01 -24.05 4.15
N GLU A 45 -15.25 -24.60 5.34
CA GLU A 45 -16.58 -24.61 5.96
C GLU A 45 -17.13 -23.19 6.11
N ASN A 46 -16.33 -22.24 6.61
CA ASN A 46 -16.76 -20.84 6.79
C ASN A 46 -17.06 -20.12 5.46
N ARG A 47 -16.24 -20.38 4.43
CA ARG A 47 -16.45 -19.81 3.09
C ARG A 47 -17.69 -20.40 2.42
N LEU A 48 -17.91 -21.69 2.60
CA LEU A 48 -19.10 -22.40 2.11
C LEU A 48 -20.37 -21.91 2.79
N LYS A 49 -20.37 -21.76 4.13
CA LYS A 49 -21.48 -21.13 4.88
C LYS A 49 -21.80 -19.74 4.36
N SER A 50 -20.78 -18.91 4.13
CA SER A 50 -20.96 -17.57 3.56
C SER A 50 -21.57 -17.60 2.15
N HIS A 51 -21.26 -18.63 1.36
CA HIS A 51 -21.84 -18.84 0.04
C HIS A 51 -23.30 -19.31 0.11
N MET A 52 -23.60 -20.28 0.97
CA MET A 52 -24.96 -20.78 1.23
C MET A 52 -25.90 -19.64 1.64
N ILE A 53 -25.44 -18.73 2.50
CA ILE A 53 -26.19 -17.53 2.90
C ILE A 53 -26.56 -16.66 1.68
N LYS A 54 -25.63 -16.48 0.72
CA LYS A 54 -25.90 -15.71 -0.51
C LYS A 54 -26.90 -16.40 -1.43
N LEU A 55 -26.90 -17.74 -1.45
CA LEU A 55 -27.84 -18.55 -2.22
C LEU A 55 -29.21 -18.71 -1.52
N GLY A 56 -29.32 -18.30 -0.25
CA GLY A 56 -30.52 -18.52 0.56
C GLY A 56 -30.72 -19.99 0.94
N ILE A 57 -29.66 -20.81 0.92
CA ILE A 57 -29.72 -22.25 1.23
C ILE A 57 -29.52 -22.44 2.74
N PRO A 58 -30.49 -23.04 3.46
CA PRO A 58 -30.50 -23.03 4.92
C PRO A 58 -29.70 -24.17 5.55
N SER A 59 -29.34 -25.23 4.80
CA SER A 59 -28.62 -26.39 5.33
C SER A 59 -27.57 -26.97 4.38
N PHE A 60 -26.55 -27.66 4.90
CA PHE A 60 -25.52 -28.34 4.11
C PHE A 60 -26.11 -29.50 3.30
N SER A 61 -27.11 -30.21 3.83
CA SER A 61 -27.84 -31.25 3.08
C SER A 61 -28.60 -30.67 1.89
N ASP A 62 -29.25 -29.52 2.05
CA ASP A 62 -29.90 -28.80 0.95
C ASP A 62 -28.86 -28.28 -0.05
N TYR A 63 -27.71 -27.84 0.45
CA TYR A 63 -26.59 -27.42 -0.39
C TYR A 63 -26.05 -28.57 -1.24
N LEU A 64 -25.89 -29.78 -0.68
CA LEU A 64 -25.44 -30.94 -1.46
C LEU A 64 -26.44 -31.29 -2.57
N THR A 65 -27.74 -31.15 -2.30
CA THR A 65 -28.80 -31.33 -3.30
C THR A 65 -28.70 -30.27 -4.40
N TYR A 66 -28.54 -29.00 -4.02
CA TYR A 66 -28.34 -27.89 -4.95
C TYR A 66 -27.08 -28.07 -5.81
N PHE A 67 -25.96 -28.42 -5.20
CA PHE A 67 -24.67 -28.68 -5.84
C PHE A 67 -24.78 -29.77 -6.90
N ASN A 68 -25.43 -30.89 -6.57
CA ASN A 68 -25.62 -31.98 -7.53
C ASN A 68 -26.49 -31.56 -8.73
N ALA A 69 -27.48 -30.69 -8.52
CA ALA A 69 -28.30 -30.14 -9.60
C ALA A 69 -27.55 -29.10 -10.47
N HIS A 70 -26.56 -28.39 -9.92
CA HIS A 70 -25.83 -27.29 -10.58
C HIS A 70 -24.33 -27.56 -10.70
N LYS A 71 -23.95 -28.84 -10.88
CA LYS A 71 -22.59 -29.34 -10.63
C LYS A 71 -21.48 -28.56 -11.32
N ILE A 72 -21.66 -28.15 -12.58
CA ILE A 72 -20.61 -27.44 -13.35
C ILE A 72 -20.38 -26.04 -12.79
N ALA A 73 -21.42 -25.21 -12.77
CA ALA A 73 -21.33 -23.83 -12.29
C ALA A 73 -20.90 -23.75 -10.82
N GLU A 74 -21.40 -24.67 -10.00
CA GLU A 74 -21.06 -24.69 -8.57
C GLU A 74 -19.66 -25.24 -8.32
N THR A 75 -19.15 -26.14 -9.17
CA THR A 75 -17.74 -26.56 -9.10
C THR A 75 -16.80 -25.38 -9.35
N GLU A 76 -17.06 -24.53 -10.35
CA GLU A 76 -16.26 -23.31 -10.59
C GLU A 76 -16.28 -22.39 -9.37
N LYS A 77 -17.46 -22.21 -8.77
CA LYS A 77 -17.60 -21.35 -7.58
C LYS A 77 -16.89 -21.91 -6.37
N LEU A 78 -16.99 -23.22 -6.17
CA LEU A 78 -16.25 -23.93 -5.13
C LEU A 78 -14.75 -23.78 -5.34
N VAL A 79 -14.22 -24.00 -6.54
CA VAL A 79 -12.78 -23.79 -6.82
C VAL A 79 -12.32 -22.41 -6.33
N SER A 80 -13.05 -21.35 -6.66
CA SER A 80 -12.76 -19.98 -6.19
C SER A 80 -12.82 -19.83 -4.66
N LEU A 81 -13.76 -20.50 -3.98
CA LEU A 81 -13.83 -20.52 -2.52
C LEU A 81 -12.67 -21.31 -1.88
N MET A 82 -12.11 -22.29 -2.58
CA MET A 82 -11.08 -23.20 -2.08
C MET A 82 -9.67 -22.69 -2.34
N THR A 83 -9.48 -21.85 -3.36
CA THR A 83 -8.20 -21.20 -3.62
C THR A 83 -7.94 -20.10 -2.58
N THR A 84 -6.83 -20.19 -1.86
CA THR A 84 -6.38 -19.09 -0.98
C THR A 84 -5.60 -18.10 -1.82
N HIS A 85 -6.23 -16.97 -2.16
CA HIS A 85 -5.60 -15.91 -2.95
C HIS A 85 -4.66 -15.02 -2.12
N HIS A 86 -3.66 -15.61 -1.45
CA HIS A 86 -2.64 -14.81 -0.79
C HIS A 86 -1.56 -14.42 -1.80
N THR A 87 -1.77 -13.31 -2.49
CA THR A 87 -0.83 -12.74 -3.46
C THR A 87 -0.74 -11.23 -3.25
N TYR A 88 0.43 -10.66 -3.46
CA TYR A 88 0.70 -9.23 -3.32
C TYR A 88 1.78 -8.81 -4.32
N PHE A 89 1.83 -7.52 -4.64
CA PHE A 89 2.79 -6.99 -5.61
C PHE A 89 4.23 -7.19 -5.12
N PHE A 90 5.12 -7.55 -6.04
CA PHE A 90 6.55 -7.77 -5.79
C PHE A 90 6.86 -8.81 -4.69
N ARG A 91 5.97 -9.81 -4.52
CA ARG A 91 6.21 -10.98 -3.67
C ARG A 91 7.54 -11.66 -4.02
N GLU A 92 8.29 -12.03 -2.98
CA GLU A 92 9.61 -12.68 -3.08
C GLU A 92 10.58 -11.89 -3.98
N PHE A 93 10.93 -10.67 -3.55
CA PHE A 93 11.70 -9.71 -4.36
C PHE A 93 13.05 -10.24 -4.87
N ASN A 94 13.66 -11.21 -4.18
CA ASN A 94 14.90 -11.88 -4.61
C ASN A 94 14.81 -12.46 -6.04
N HIS A 95 13.63 -12.89 -6.48
CA HIS A 95 13.43 -13.36 -7.85
C HIS A 95 13.58 -12.23 -8.88
N PHE A 96 13.16 -11.01 -8.54
CA PHE A 96 13.33 -9.85 -9.41
C PHE A 96 14.79 -9.41 -9.47
N GLU A 97 15.53 -9.49 -8.35
CA GLU A 97 16.99 -9.25 -8.32
C GLU A 97 17.75 -10.26 -9.19
N TYR A 98 17.40 -11.54 -9.05
CA TYR A 98 17.98 -12.59 -9.88
C TYR A 98 17.66 -12.36 -11.36
N LEU A 99 16.40 -12.05 -11.68
CA LEU A 99 15.98 -11.74 -13.05
C LEU A 99 16.72 -10.52 -13.62
N GLU A 100 16.91 -9.45 -12.84
CA GLU A 100 17.64 -8.25 -13.28
C GLU A 100 19.08 -8.59 -13.69
N SER A 101 19.79 -9.33 -12.84
CA SER A 101 21.18 -9.70 -13.09
C SER A 101 21.38 -10.60 -14.32
N HIS A 102 20.34 -11.37 -14.72
CA HIS A 102 20.39 -12.27 -15.87
C HIS A 102 19.63 -11.74 -17.10
N LEU A 103 18.98 -10.58 -17.00
CA LEU A 103 18.20 -10.00 -18.09
C LEU A 103 19.02 -9.80 -19.38
N PRO A 104 20.30 -9.34 -19.34
CA PRO A 104 21.13 -9.26 -20.54
C PRO A 104 21.30 -10.61 -21.25
N GLU A 105 21.54 -11.68 -20.49
CA GLU A 105 21.72 -13.02 -21.05
C GLU A 105 20.42 -13.54 -21.68
N ILE A 106 19.28 -13.31 -21.03
CA ILE A 106 17.96 -13.68 -21.56
C ILE A 106 17.70 -12.96 -22.90
N VAL A 107 18.03 -11.66 -22.98
CA VAL A 107 17.94 -10.88 -24.22
C VAL A 107 18.85 -11.45 -25.30
N ASP A 108 20.11 -11.76 -24.99
CA ASP A 108 21.05 -12.29 -25.98
C ASP A 108 20.61 -13.65 -26.51
N ARG A 109 20.05 -14.51 -25.66
CA ARG A 109 19.45 -15.79 -26.07
C ARG A 109 18.25 -15.59 -26.98
N ALA A 110 17.36 -14.65 -26.67
CA ALA A 110 16.22 -14.32 -27.53
C ALA A 110 16.68 -13.74 -28.88
N ARG A 111 17.68 -12.85 -28.86
CA ARG A 111 18.29 -12.30 -30.07
C ARG A 111 18.93 -13.39 -30.94
N ALA A 112 19.60 -14.37 -30.32
CA ALA A 112 20.20 -15.51 -31.04
C ALA A 112 19.15 -16.39 -31.75
N ARG A 113 17.90 -16.38 -31.27
CA ARG A 113 16.75 -17.02 -31.94
C ARG A 113 16.09 -16.13 -33.00
N GLY A 114 16.59 -14.91 -33.21
CA GLY A 114 15.99 -13.93 -34.12
C GLY A 114 14.75 -13.23 -33.54
N GLU A 115 14.53 -13.31 -32.24
CA GLU A 115 13.38 -12.74 -31.55
C GLU A 115 13.70 -11.35 -30.98
N LYS A 116 12.66 -10.51 -30.83
CA LYS A 116 12.73 -9.18 -30.18
C LYS A 116 11.70 -9.03 -29.05
N VAL A 117 11.18 -10.14 -28.56
CA VAL A 117 10.15 -10.18 -27.53
C VAL A 117 10.56 -11.22 -26.50
N ILE A 118 10.63 -10.83 -25.23
CA ILE A 118 10.79 -11.78 -24.13
C ILE A 118 9.40 -12.30 -23.75
N ASN A 119 9.21 -13.61 -23.81
CA ASN A 119 7.94 -14.27 -23.51
C ASN A 119 7.96 -14.86 -22.10
N ILE A 120 7.05 -14.40 -21.23
CA ILE A 120 6.94 -14.83 -19.84
C ILE A 120 5.58 -15.49 -19.60
N TRP A 121 5.57 -16.59 -18.85
CA TRP A 121 4.34 -17.20 -18.32
C TRP A 121 4.33 -17.10 -16.79
N SER A 122 3.32 -16.45 -16.22
CA SER A 122 2.98 -16.54 -14.79
C SER A 122 1.87 -17.58 -14.62
N ALA A 123 2.27 -18.79 -14.22
CA ALA A 123 1.39 -19.93 -14.00
C ALA A 123 0.92 -19.93 -12.53
N ALA A 124 -0.40 -19.95 -12.31
CA ALA A 124 -1.06 -19.62 -11.05
C ALA A 124 -0.94 -18.13 -10.66
N CYS A 125 -1.29 -17.25 -11.59
CA CYS A 125 -1.15 -15.79 -11.43
C CYS A 125 -2.10 -15.16 -10.41
N SER A 126 -3.09 -15.91 -9.90
CA SER A 126 -4.13 -15.45 -8.99
C SER A 126 -4.79 -14.17 -9.54
N ARG A 127 -4.94 -13.13 -8.71
CA ARG A 127 -5.51 -11.84 -9.08
C ARG A 127 -4.57 -10.94 -9.90
N GLY A 128 -3.45 -11.43 -10.39
CA GLY A 128 -2.59 -10.74 -11.37
C GLY A 128 -1.47 -9.86 -10.79
N GLN A 129 -1.31 -9.81 -9.47
CA GLN A 129 -0.25 -9.00 -8.83
C GLN A 129 1.15 -9.39 -9.33
N GLU A 130 1.43 -10.69 -9.53
CA GLU A 130 2.71 -11.17 -10.08
C GLU A 130 2.93 -10.67 -11.52
N VAL A 131 1.92 -10.81 -12.38
CA VAL A 131 1.97 -10.37 -13.78
C VAL A 131 2.27 -8.88 -13.89
N TYR A 132 1.56 -8.05 -13.13
CA TYR A 132 1.80 -6.60 -13.16
C TYR A 132 3.10 -6.18 -12.47
N SER A 133 3.58 -6.94 -11.48
CA SER A 133 4.92 -6.73 -10.91
C SER A 133 6.02 -6.97 -11.95
N LEU A 134 5.91 -8.06 -12.72
CA LEU A 134 6.80 -8.36 -13.83
C LEU A 134 6.71 -7.31 -14.94
N SER A 135 5.51 -6.84 -15.28
CA SER A 135 5.34 -5.77 -16.28
C SER A 135 5.99 -4.45 -15.84
N MET A 136 5.76 -4.01 -14.59
CA MET A 136 6.40 -2.81 -14.04
C MET A 136 7.92 -2.94 -14.01
N PHE A 137 8.43 -4.12 -13.62
CA PHE A 137 9.86 -4.42 -13.63
C PHE A 137 10.46 -4.35 -15.04
N LEU A 138 9.88 -5.09 -16.00
CA LEU A 138 10.41 -5.16 -17.38
C LEU A 138 10.30 -3.80 -18.08
N ASN A 139 9.24 -3.03 -17.84
CA ASN A 139 9.12 -1.69 -18.40
C ASN A 139 10.28 -0.76 -18.01
N ILE A 140 10.88 -0.97 -16.83
CA ILE A 140 12.02 -0.18 -16.34
C ILE A 140 13.34 -0.78 -16.82
N TYR A 141 13.57 -2.07 -16.59
CA TYR A 141 14.90 -2.67 -16.78
C TYR A 141 15.16 -3.18 -18.20
N LEU A 142 14.15 -3.74 -18.89
CA LEU A 142 14.35 -4.24 -20.25
C LEU A 142 14.75 -3.10 -21.20
N LYS A 143 14.13 -1.93 -21.07
CA LYS A 143 14.47 -0.75 -21.87
C LYS A 143 15.90 -0.23 -21.63
N GLN A 144 16.49 -0.49 -20.46
CA GLN A 144 17.87 -0.11 -20.16
C GLN A 144 18.87 -1.10 -20.79
N VAL A 145 18.52 -2.38 -20.81
CA VAL A 145 19.36 -3.45 -21.36
C VAL A 145 19.26 -3.54 -22.89
N ALA A 146 18.04 -3.46 -23.42
CA ALA A 146 17.73 -3.60 -24.83
C ALA A 146 16.52 -2.72 -25.22
N PRO A 147 16.75 -1.46 -25.60
CA PRO A 147 15.68 -0.52 -25.98
C PRO A 147 14.80 -0.99 -27.15
N ASP A 148 15.31 -1.89 -28.00
CA ASP A 148 14.59 -2.42 -29.16
C ASP A 148 13.78 -3.69 -28.87
N PHE A 149 13.83 -4.19 -27.63
CA PHE A 149 13.08 -5.37 -27.19
C PHE A 149 11.75 -4.99 -26.53
N ASN A 150 10.74 -5.82 -26.79
CA ASN A 150 9.47 -5.81 -26.07
C ASN A 150 9.35 -7.02 -25.15
N TYR A 151 8.26 -7.09 -24.39
CA TYR A 151 7.93 -8.26 -23.58
C TYR A 151 6.45 -8.60 -23.71
N GLN A 152 6.12 -9.87 -23.48
CA GLN A 152 4.74 -10.36 -23.36
C GLN A 152 4.64 -11.24 -22.12
N ILE A 153 3.60 -11.03 -21.32
CA ILE A 153 3.34 -11.81 -20.11
C ILE A 153 1.98 -12.47 -20.24
N PHE A 154 1.96 -13.79 -20.13
CA PHE A 154 0.74 -14.57 -20.07
C PHE A 154 0.52 -15.01 -18.63
N GLY A 155 -0.57 -14.58 -18.01
CA GLY A 155 -0.98 -15.00 -16.68
C GLY A 155 -2.08 -16.06 -16.76
N THR A 156 -1.94 -17.18 -16.08
CA THR A 156 -3.01 -18.17 -16.00
C THR A 156 -3.33 -18.57 -14.58
N ASP A 157 -4.61 -18.79 -14.29
CA ASP A 157 -5.05 -19.35 -13.02
C ASP A 157 -6.17 -20.37 -13.24
N ILE A 158 -6.41 -21.23 -12.26
CA ILE A 158 -7.54 -22.17 -12.29
C ILE A 158 -8.85 -21.47 -11.94
N ASP A 159 -8.80 -20.37 -11.19
CA ASP A 159 -9.98 -19.60 -10.77
C ASP A 159 -10.38 -18.53 -11.81
N PRO A 160 -11.53 -18.68 -12.50
CA PRO A 160 -12.02 -17.71 -13.47
C PRO A 160 -12.30 -16.33 -12.87
N GLU A 161 -12.69 -16.24 -11.60
CA GLU A 161 -12.95 -14.94 -10.95
C GLU A 161 -11.65 -14.15 -10.77
N SER A 162 -10.57 -14.84 -10.36
CA SER A 162 -9.23 -14.26 -10.27
C SER A 162 -8.70 -13.82 -11.63
N VAL A 163 -8.86 -14.65 -12.67
CA VAL A 163 -8.49 -14.29 -14.06
C VAL A 163 -9.25 -13.05 -14.54
N LYS A 164 -10.56 -12.97 -14.28
CA LYS A 164 -11.38 -11.80 -14.62
C LYS A 164 -10.92 -10.55 -13.86
N PHE A 165 -10.62 -10.68 -12.58
CA PHE A 165 -10.10 -9.60 -11.75
C PHE A 165 -8.75 -9.08 -12.28
N ALA A 166 -7.81 -10.00 -12.55
CA ALA A 166 -6.50 -9.70 -13.10
C ALA A 166 -6.60 -8.99 -14.47
N SER A 167 -7.49 -9.49 -15.33
CA SER A 167 -7.79 -8.91 -16.65
C SER A 167 -8.37 -7.50 -16.56
N ASN A 168 -9.10 -7.16 -15.49
CA ASN A 168 -9.60 -5.80 -15.28
C ASN A 168 -8.46 -4.84 -14.91
N GLY A 169 -7.53 -5.31 -14.07
CA GLY A 169 -6.36 -4.54 -13.64
C GLY A 169 -6.69 -3.39 -12.69
N VAL A 170 -7.79 -3.50 -11.93
CA VAL A 170 -8.24 -2.53 -10.92
C VAL A 170 -8.09 -3.16 -9.54
N TYR A 171 -7.35 -2.50 -8.65
CA TYR A 171 -6.97 -3.00 -7.34
C TYR A 171 -7.34 -1.98 -6.26
N PRO A 172 -7.66 -2.43 -5.03
CA PRO A 172 -7.78 -1.54 -3.88
C PRO A 172 -6.49 -0.73 -3.72
N TRP A 173 -6.62 0.57 -3.46
CA TRP A 173 -5.47 1.43 -3.27
C TRP A 173 -4.61 1.00 -2.07
N ASP A 174 -5.22 0.40 -1.05
CA ASP A 174 -4.52 -0.21 0.09
C ASP A 174 -3.50 -1.28 -0.30
N GLU A 175 -3.73 -2.01 -1.39
CA GLU A 175 -2.75 -2.96 -1.94
C GLU A 175 -1.70 -2.24 -2.79
N VAL A 176 -2.16 -1.33 -3.66
CA VAL A 176 -1.29 -0.61 -4.61
C VAL A 176 -0.27 0.26 -3.87
N LYS A 177 -0.65 0.91 -2.77
CA LYS A 177 0.23 1.80 -2.00
C LYS A 177 1.37 1.10 -1.25
N LYS A 178 1.30 -0.24 -1.14
CA LYS A 178 2.39 -1.09 -0.62
C LYS A 178 3.49 -1.35 -1.66
N ILE A 179 3.18 -1.14 -2.95
CA ILE A 179 4.18 -1.24 -4.02
C ILE A 179 5.35 -0.29 -3.70
N PRO A 180 6.60 -0.77 -3.82
CA PRO A 180 7.77 0.08 -3.64
C PRO A 180 7.69 1.35 -4.51
N MET A 181 8.06 2.50 -3.94
CA MET A 181 7.84 3.82 -4.54
C MET A 181 8.33 3.93 -5.99
N GLN A 182 9.48 3.31 -6.31
CA GLN A 182 10.04 3.36 -7.67
C GLN A 182 9.18 2.67 -8.74
N TYR A 183 8.30 1.75 -8.36
CA TYR A 183 7.35 1.09 -9.27
C TYR A 183 5.94 1.69 -9.19
N LEU A 184 5.68 2.52 -8.19
CA LEU A 184 4.37 3.16 -8.04
C LEU A 184 4.21 4.32 -9.03
N GLY A 185 5.24 5.17 -9.16
CA GLY A 185 5.19 6.38 -9.99
C GLY A 185 4.92 6.11 -11.46
N SER A 186 3.98 6.86 -12.04
CA SER A 186 3.66 6.87 -13.47
C SER A 186 3.07 5.58 -14.05
N ASN A 187 2.84 4.53 -13.24
CA ASN A 187 2.35 3.20 -13.67
C ASN A 187 0.85 2.96 -13.40
N TRP A 188 0.23 3.80 -12.57
CA TRP A 188 -1.15 3.65 -12.10
C TRP A 188 -2.00 4.90 -12.38
N VAL A 189 -3.32 4.71 -12.47
CA VAL A 189 -4.36 5.74 -12.50
C VAL A 189 -5.27 5.47 -11.32
N ARG A 190 -5.38 6.40 -10.38
CA ARG A 190 -6.24 6.22 -9.20
C ARG A 190 -7.64 6.80 -9.45
N GLY A 191 -8.65 6.14 -8.90
CA GLY A 191 -10.05 6.52 -9.08
C GLY A 191 -10.39 7.83 -8.38
N THR A 192 -11.54 8.40 -8.73
CA THR A 192 -12.07 9.64 -8.13
C THR A 192 -13.50 9.42 -7.63
N GLY A 193 -13.98 10.28 -6.73
CA GLY A 193 -15.33 10.19 -6.18
C GLY A 193 -15.61 8.84 -5.50
N GLN A 194 -16.68 8.16 -5.92
CA GLN A 194 -17.12 6.89 -5.31
C GLN A 194 -16.12 5.73 -5.45
N ILE A 195 -15.17 5.81 -6.39
CA ILE A 195 -14.14 4.80 -6.63
C ILE A 195 -12.74 5.25 -6.20
N ALA A 196 -12.63 6.29 -5.36
CA ALA A 196 -11.35 6.84 -4.91
C ALA A 196 -10.43 5.85 -4.17
N HIS A 197 -11.01 4.79 -3.61
CA HIS A 197 -10.31 3.70 -2.93
C HIS A 197 -9.75 2.63 -3.88
N PHE A 198 -9.86 2.82 -5.20
CA PHE A 198 -9.30 1.94 -6.21
C PHE A 198 -8.23 2.64 -7.06
N ALA A 199 -7.31 1.85 -7.60
CA ALA A 199 -6.41 2.26 -8.66
C ALA A 199 -6.34 1.22 -9.76
N LYS A 200 -6.15 1.69 -11.00
CA LYS A 200 -6.06 0.90 -12.22
C LYS A 200 -4.66 0.99 -12.78
N ILE A 201 -4.08 -0.14 -13.18
CA ILE A 201 -2.81 -0.19 -13.90
C ILE A 201 -2.97 0.53 -15.26
N LYS A 202 -1.96 1.29 -15.70
CA LYS A 202 -2.01 1.97 -17.00
C LYS A 202 -1.93 0.99 -18.17
N ASP A 203 -2.49 1.42 -19.31
CA ASP A 203 -2.63 0.58 -20.50
C ASP A 203 -1.29 0.20 -21.13
N ASP A 204 -0.23 1.00 -20.99
CA ASP A 204 1.11 0.68 -21.48
C ASP A 204 1.74 -0.53 -20.78
N LEU A 205 1.41 -0.73 -19.50
CA LEU A 205 1.78 -1.93 -18.74
C LEU A 205 0.76 -3.06 -18.92
N LYS A 206 -0.52 -2.73 -19.12
CA LYS A 206 -1.58 -3.72 -19.27
C LYS A 206 -1.55 -4.44 -20.62
N LYS A 207 -1.33 -3.71 -21.72
CA LYS A 207 -1.33 -4.24 -23.10
C LYS A 207 -0.39 -5.43 -23.34
N PRO A 208 0.85 -5.48 -22.81
CA PRO A 208 1.70 -6.66 -22.96
C PRO A 208 1.27 -7.85 -22.09
N CYS A 209 0.26 -7.69 -21.24
CA CYS A 209 -0.26 -8.73 -20.37
C CYS A 209 -1.54 -9.36 -20.95
N SER A 210 -1.60 -10.69 -20.95
CA SER A 210 -2.79 -11.46 -21.33
C SER A 210 -3.12 -12.47 -20.25
N PHE A 211 -4.39 -12.84 -20.12
CA PHE A 211 -4.86 -13.73 -19.05
C PHE A 211 -5.73 -14.86 -19.59
N GLY A 212 -5.67 -16.03 -18.95
CA GLY A 212 -6.50 -17.18 -19.31
C GLY A 212 -6.76 -18.13 -18.14
N VAL A 213 -7.81 -18.94 -18.24
CA VAL A 213 -8.08 -20.01 -17.28
C VAL A 213 -7.33 -21.26 -17.73
N GLU A 214 -6.48 -21.82 -16.87
CA GLU A 214 -5.68 -23.02 -17.18
C GLU A 214 -5.51 -23.90 -15.94
N ASN A 215 -5.62 -25.22 -16.13
CA ASN A 215 -5.36 -26.19 -15.07
C ASN A 215 -3.93 -26.71 -15.18
N LEU A 216 -3.13 -26.56 -14.12
CA LEU A 216 -1.75 -27.06 -14.10
C LEU A 216 -1.65 -28.58 -14.29
N ASN A 217 -2.67 -29.34 -13.88
CA ASN A 217 -2.73 -30.79 -14.07
C ASN A 217 -3.10 -31.20 -15.52
N ASP A 218 -3.67 -30.29 -16.30
CA ASP A 218 -4.14 -30.54 -17.67
C ASP A 218 -3.95 -29.30 -18.55
N ILE A 219 -2.68 -28.89 -18.73
CA ILE A 219 -2.31 -27.68 -19.47
C ILE A 219 -2.63 -27.84 -20.97
N LYS A 220 -3.52 -26.99 -21.50
CA LYS A 220 -4.04 -27.02 -22.88
C LYS A 220 -3.46 -25.96 -23.82
N LEU A 221 -2.27 -25.46 -23.53
CA LEU A 221 -1.59 -24.53 -24.43
C LEU A 221 -1.09 -25.22 -25.72
N PRO A 222 -0.99 -24.48 -26.85
CA PRO A 222 -0.39 -25.01 -28.08
C PRO A 222 1.05 -25.49 -27.84
N GLN A 223 1.39 -26.71 -28.27
CA GLN A 223 2.71 -27.31 -28.00
C GLN A 223 3.90 -26.55 -28.61
N ASN A 224 3.66 -25.78 -29.67
CA ASN A 224 4.68 -24.95 -30.31
C ASN A 224 4.96 -23.65 -29.55
N ARG A 225 4.12 -23.28 -28.57
CA ARG A 225 4.36 -22.10 -27.74
C ARG A 225 5.54 -22.33 -26.82
N LYS A 226 6.46 -21.37 -26.76
CA LYS A 226 7.62 -21.40 -25.87
C LYS A 226 7.75 -20.11 -25.08
N PHE A 227 8.36 -20.20 -23.91
CA PHE A 227 8.61 -19.09 -23.02
C PHE A 227 10.08 -19.01 -22.64
N ASP A 228 10.60 -17.80 -22.53
CA ASP A 228 11.92 -17.51 -21.96
C ASP A 228 11.93 -17.75 -20.46
N ILE A 229 10.82 -17.38 -19.83
CA ILE A 229 10.68 -17.40 -18.38
C ILE A 229 9.31 -17.98 -18.02
N ILE A 230 9.28 -18.89 -17.06
CA ILE A 230 8.05 -19.37 -16.44
C ILE A 230 8.14 -19.13 -14.93
N PHE A 231 7.16 -18.45 -14.36
CA PHE A 231 6.92 -18.35 -12.93
C PHE A 231 5.80 -19.33 -12.56
N CYS A 232 5.98 -20.11 -11.50
CA CYS A 232 4.98 -21.00 -10.92
C CYS A 232 5.19 -21.06 -9.40
N ARG A 233 4.90 -19.95 -8.70
CA ARG A 233 5.30 -19.75 -7.30
C ARG A 233 4.14 -19.96 -6.33
N ASN A 234 4.46 -20.57 -5.19
CA ASN A 234 3.57 -20.70 -4.03
C ASN A 234 2.26 -21.44 -4.34
N VAL A 235 2.30 -22.39 -5.27
CA VAL A 235 1.16 -23.22 -5.70
C VAL A 235 1.42 -24.70 -5.48
N PHE A 236 2.68 -25.15 -5.38
CA PHE A 236 3.02 -26.56 -5.16
C PHE A 236 2.59 -27.07 -3.78
N ILE A 237 2.37 -26.17 -2.83
CA ILE A 237 1.81 -26.47 -1.51
C ILE A 237 0.42 -27.12 -1.56
N TYR A 238 -0.28 -27.07 -2.70
CA TYR A 238 -1.60 -27.67 -2.91
C TYR A 238 -1.58 -29.04 -3.59
N PHE A 239 -0.41 -29.51 -4.02
CA PHE A 239 -0.25 -30.72 -4.82
C PHE A 239 0.59 -31.76 -4.07
N ASN A 240 0.34 -33.03 -4.36
CA ASN A 240 1.21 -34.11 -3.92
C ASN A 240 2.46 -34.24 -4.80
N MET A 241 3.42 -35.06 -4.37
CA MET A 241 4.71 -35.20 -5.06
C MET A 241 4.60 -35.68 -6.51
N ASP A 242 3.68 -36.61 -6.81
CA ASP A 242 3.51 -37.11 -8.18
C ASP A 242 2.89 -36.07 -9.11
N GLN A 243 1.94 -35.28 -8.59
CA GLN A 243 1.40 -34.11 -9.29
C GLN A 243 2.47 -33.06 -9.54
N ILE A 244 3.28 -32.71 -8.53
CA ILE A 244 4.38 -31.74 -8.69
C ILE A 244 5.34 -32.19 -9.80
N LYS A 245 5.69 -33.48 -9.85
CA LYS A 245 6.54 -34.04 -10.93
C LYS A 245 5.91 -33.87 -12.30
N ASN A 246 4.64 -34.24 -12.45
CA ASN A 246 3.93 -34.16 -13.73
C ASN A 246 3.73 -32.72 -14.21
N ILE A 247 3.31 -31.84 -13.30
CA ILE A 247 3.13 -30.40 -13.55
C ILE A 247 4.47 -29.79 -13.98
N THR A 248 5.54 -30.03 -13.20
CA THR A 248 6.88 -29.50 -13.52
C THR A 248 7.36 -29.97 -14.87
N LYS A 249 7.25 -31.28 -15.17
CA LYS A 249 7.63 -31.84 -16.48
C LYS A 249 6.87 -31.16 -17.62
N LYS A 250 5.56 -30.92 -17.44
CA LYS A 250 4.72 -30.25 -18.44
C LYS A 250 5.11 -28.77 -18.61
N LEU A 251 5.30 -28.02 -17.52
CA LEU A 251 5.74 -26.62 -17.56
C LEU A 251 7.10 -26.48 -18.25
N MET A 252 8.08 -27.31 -17.86
CA MET A 252 9.41 -27.34 -18.47
C MET A 252 9.36 -27.64 -19.97
N SER A 253 8.36 -28.39 -20.44
CA SER A 253 8.17 -28.64 -21.88
C SER A 253 7.78 -27.37 -22.67
N TYR A 254 7.24 -26.33 -22.02
CA TYR A 254 6.97 -25.02 -22.63
C TYR A 254 8.11 -24.03 -22.46
N LEU A 255 9.13 -24.35 -21.66
CA LEU A 255 10.31 -23.51 -21.49
C LEU A 255 11.27 -23.69 -22.68
N HIS A 256 11.89 -22.60 -23.14
CA HIS A 256 13.05 -22.71 -24.04
C HIS A 256 14.17 -23.51 -23.35
N PRO A 257 15.08 -24.17 -24.12
CA PRO A 257 16.16 -24.98 -23.54
C PRO A 257 17.02 -24.20 -22.53
N GLU A 258 17.25 -22.92 -22.79
CA GLU A 258 17.99 -22.01 -21.91
C GLU A 258 17.06 -21.04 -21.17
N GLY A 259 15.79 -21.37 -21.03
CA GLY A 259 14.85 -20.57 -20.26
C GLY A 259 15.03 -20.74 -18.75
N MET A 260 14.38 -19.88 -17.99
CA MET A 260 14.40 -19.89 -16.52
C MET A 260 13.02 -20.23 -15.95
N PHE A 261 13.01 -21.12 -14.96
CA PHE A 261 11.81 -21.54 -14.25
C PHE A 261 11.89 -21.15 -12.77
N PHE A 262 10.99 -20.26 -12.33
CA PHE A 262 10.92 -19.71 -10.99
C PHE A 262 9.81 -20.39 -10.19
N ILE A 263 10.13 -20.89 -9.01
CA ILE A 263 9.16 -21.41 -8.02
C ILE A 263 9.25 -20.60 -6.72
N GLY A 264 8.34 -20.80 -5.78
CA GLY A 264 8.36 -20.08 -4.51
C GLY A 264 9.61 -20.40 -3.68
N ILE A 265 10.05 -19.45 -2.85
CA ILE A 265 11.26 -19.63 -2.01
C ILE A 265 11.11 -20.81 -1.02
N SER A 266 9.87 -21.10 -0.57
CA SER A 266 9.56 -22.24 0.29
C SER A 266 9.42 -23.57 -0.46
N GLU A 267 9.49 -23.56 -1.79
CA GLU A 267 9.29 -24.72 -2.65
C GLU A 267 10.67 -25.24 -3.14
N SER A 268 10.79 -26.55 -3.32
CA SER A 268 12.01 -27.19 -3.82
C SER A 268 11.66 -28.28 -4.80
N LEU A 269 12.46 -28.41 -5.86
CA LEU A 269 12.36 -29.49 -6.85
C LEU A 269 13.55 -30.45 -6.79
N ASN A 270 14.54 -30.15 -5.95
CA ASN A 270 15.74 -30.96 -5.80
C ASN A 270 15.37 -32.37 -5.29
N GLY A 271 15.79 -33.39 -6.03
CA GLY A 271 15.48 -34.79 -5.73
C GLY A 271 14.04 -35.22 -6.03
N ILE A 272 13.20 -34.32 -6.57
CA ILE A 272 11.80 -34.59 -6.92
C ILE A 272 11.66 -34.79 -8.43
N VAL A 273 12.27 -33.92 -9.23
CA VAL A 273 12.12 -33.92 -10.70
C VAL A 273 13.46 -34.18 -11.37
N GLU A 274 13.48 -35.10 -12.33
CA GLU A 274 14.66 -35.39 -13.15
C GLU A 274 14.83 -34.32 -14.25
N ASN A 275 16.07 -34.11 -14.70
CA ASN A 275 16.43 -33.20 -15.81
C ASN A 275 16.22 -31.69 -15.56
N VAL A 276 16.12 -31.27 -14.29
CA VAL A 276 16.14 -29.85 -13.90
C VAL A 276 17.47 -29.51 -13.23
N ASN A 277 18.01 -28.33 -13.53
CA ASN A 277 19.24 -27.82 -12.94
C ASN A 277 18.94 -26.59 -12.07
N TYR A 278 19.34 -26.60 -10.81
CA TYR A 278 19.22 -25.46 -9.91
C TYR A 278 20.28 -24.40 -10.26
N VAL A 279 19.83 -23.19 -10.58
CA VAL A 279 20.70 -22.10 -11.07
C VAL A 279 20.69 -20.85 -10.19
N GLY A 280 19.76 -20.76 -9.25
CA GLY A 280 19.56 -19.58 -8.41
C GLY A 280 18.53 -19.82 -7.31
N PRO A 281 18.26 -18.83 -6.44
CA PRO A 281 17.34 -18.95 -5.32
C PRO A 281 15.94 -19.35 -5.82
N SER A 282 15.58 -20.62 -5.67
CA SER A 282 14.36 -21.23 -6.25
C SER A 282 14.20 -21.01 -7.76
N VAL A 283 15.32 -20.95 -8.50
CA VAL A 283 15.35 -20.83 -9.97
C VAL A 283 15.99 -22.08 -10.59
N TYR A 284 15.34 -22.62 -11.60
CA TYR A 284 15.72 -23.85 -12.30
C TYR A 284 15.81 -23.62 -13.82
N SER A 285 16.56 -24.47 -14.50
CA SER A 285 16.65 -24.54 -15.97
C SER A 285 16.66 -26.00 -16.44
N HIS A 286 16.63 -26.25 -17.74
CA HIS A 286 16.86 -27.61 -18.26
C HIS A 286 18.29 -28.05 -17.94
N MET A 287 18.48 -29.31 -17.57
CA MET A 287 19.81 -29.90 -17.54
C MET A 287 20.44 -29.84 -18.94
N ALA A 288 21.63 -29.27 -19.05
CA ALA A 288 22.37 -29.25 -20.31
C ALA A 288 22.58 -30.69 -20.79
N LYS A 289 22.16 -31.02 -22.02
CA LYS A 289 22.52 -32.31 -22.63
C LYS A 289 24.03 -32.33 -22.83
N THR A 290 24.75 -32.97 -21.94
CA THR A 290 26.17 -33.27 -22.11
C THR A 290 26.31 -33.98 -23.44
N LYS A 291 27.05 -33.42 -24.41
CA LYS A 291 27.51 -34.19 -25.56
C LYS A 291 28.30 -35.36 -25.00
N THR A 292 27.75 -36.56 -25.15
CA THR A 292 28.33 -37.81 -24.67
C THR A 292 29.70 -38.02 -25.29
N ASN A 293 30.76 -37.97 -24.47
CA ASN A 293 31.93 -38.80 -24.66
C ASN A 293 32.01 -39.76 -23.47
N SER A 294 32.09 -41.03 -23.80
CA SER A 294 32.07 -42.19 -22.92
C SER A 294 33.19 -42.18 -21.87
N ALA A 295 32.86 -42.52 -20.62
CA ALA A 295 33.47 -43.61 -19.84
C ALA A 295 33.07 -43.54 -18.36
N VAL A 296 33.03 -44.72 -17.75
CA VAL A 296 32.39 -45.13 -16.49
C VAL A 296 33.25 -44.82 -15.24
N SER A 297 32.64 -44.45 -14.11
CA SER A 297 32.91 -45.00 -12.75
C SER A 297 31.98 -44.43 -11.66
N ALA A 298 31.76 -45.24 -10.62
CA ALA A 298 30.67 -45.22 -9.63
C ALA A 298 30.85 -44.19 -8.47
N PRO A 299 29.86 -44.03 -7.56
CA PRO A 299 29.58 -42.77 -6.87
C PRO A 299 30.42 -42.56 -5.60
N SER A 300 30.85 -41.31 -5.38
CA SER A 300 31.33 -40.83 -4.08
C SER A 300 30.37 -39.77 -3.53
N ILE A 301 29.93 -39.98 -2.30
CA ILE A 301 29.06 -39.10 -1.52
C ILE A 301 29.89 -37.91 -1.05
N VAL A 302 29.98 -36.87 -1.88
CA VAL A 302 30.31 -35.49 -1.46
C VAL A 302 29.61 -34.56 -2.43
N ALA A 303 28.81 -33.61 -1.93
CA ALA A 303 28.18 -32.59 -2.75
C ALA A 303 29.24 -31.84 -3.59
N PRO A 304 29.18 -31.87 -4.94
CA PRO A 304 30.15 -31.13 -5.73
C PRO A 304 29.77 -29.65 -5.77
N ALA A 305 30.76 -28.81 -5.49
CA ALA A 305 30.68 -27.37 -5.72
C ALA A 305 30.31 -27.09 -7.18
N ALA A 306 29.36 -26.18 -7.38
CA ALA A 306 28.91 -25.75 -8.70
C ALA A 306 30.08 -25.19 -9.54
N PRO A 307 30.11 -25.43 -10.87
CA PRO A 307 31.09 -24.80 -11.73
C PRO A 307 30.89 -23.28 -11.73
N ILE A 308 31.95 -22.56 -11.37
CA ILE A 308 32.01 -21.10 -11.37
C ILE A 308 32.01 -20.64 -12.83
N VAL A 309 30.82 -20.38 -13.37
CA VAL A 309 30.67 -19.47 -14.51
C VAL A 309 31.08 -18.10 -14.00
N LYS A 310 32.13 -17.49 -14.59
CA LYS A 310 32.52 -16.12 -14.24
C LYS A 310 31.31 -15.20 -14.47
N PRO A 311 30.73 -14.59 -13.42
CA PRO A 311 29.64 -13.64 -13.61
C PRO A 311 30.21 -12.41 -14.31
N LEU A 312 29.61 -12.01 -15.43
CA LEU A 312 29.77 -10.64 -15.89
C LEU A 312 29.11 -9.71 -14.87
N THR A 313 29.74 -8.56 -14.64
CA THR A 313 29.38 -7.63 -13.58
C THR A 313 27.93 -7.19 -13.76
N PRO A 314 27.02 -7.46 -12.80
CA PRO A 314 25.64 -6.99 -12.91
C PRO A 314 25.64 -5.46 -13.02
N ILE A 315 24.63 -4.92 -13.69
CA ILE A 315 24.44 -3.45 -13.87
C ILE A 315 24.43 -2.74 -12.49
N PHE A 316 24.12 -3.49 -11.42
CA PHE A 316 24.30 -3.11 -10.02
C PHE A 316 24.76 -4.32 -9.17
N GLN A 317 25.86 -4.21 -8.40
CA GLN A 317 26.24 -5.22 -7.42
C GLN A 317 25.68 -4.85 -6.04
N MET A 318 24.64 -5.58 -5.62
CA MET A 318 24.20 -5.59 -4.23
C MET A 318 25.32 -6.12 -3.33
N PRO A 319 25.66 -5.45 -2.21
CA PRO A 319 26.54 -6.05 -1.23
C PRO A 319 25.89 -7.32 -0.68
N ALA A 320 26.72 -8.33 -0.38
CA ALA A 320 26.23 -9.59 0.19
C ALA A 320 25.47 -9.41 1.51
N MET A 321 25.75 -8.31 2.22
CA MET A 321 25.11 -7.96 3.48
C MET A 321 24.91 -6.45 3.56
N LEU A 322 23.66 -6.03 3.80
CA LEU A 322 23.28 -4.63 4.02
C LEU A 322 23.24 -4.33 5.52
N LYS A 323 24.00 -3.33 5.95
CA LYS A 323 24.04 -2.87 7.34
C LYS A 323 22.88 -1.90 7.59
N VAL A 324 21.99 -2.26 8.51
CA VAL A 324 20.78 -1.48 8.83
C VAL A 324 20.87 -0.94 10.26
N LEU A 325 20.61 0.37 10.41
CA LEU A 325 20.32 0.99 11.71
C LEU A 325 18.80 1.09 11.87
N CYS A 326 18.26 0.48 12.93
CA CYS A 326 16.82 0.56 13.21
C CYS A 326 16.51 1.60 14.29
N VAL A 327 15.67 2.59 13.97
CA VAL A 327 15.34 3.70 14.87
C VAL A 327 13.85 3.71 15.18
N ASP A 328 13.49 3.42 16.43
CA ASP A 328 12.11 3.35 16.93
C ASP A 328 12.12 3.47 18.46
N ASP A 329 11.18 4.21 19.05
CA ASP A 329 11.08 4.37 20.50
C ASP A 329 10.48 3.13 21.20
N SER A 330 9.94 2.19 20.43
CA SER A 330 9.41 0.91 20.90
C SER A 330 10.44 -0.21 20.82
N GLN A 331 10.89 -0.70 21.99
CA GLN A 331 11.77 -1.87 22.07
C GLN A 331 11.17 -3.13 21.43
N THR A 332 9.85 -3.26 21.43
CA THR A 332 9.11 -4.36 20.78
C THR A 332 9.28 -4.30 19.27
N ILE A 333 9.14 -3.12 18.66
CA ILE A 333 9.31 -2.94 17.21
C ILE A 333 10.77 -3.19 16.81
N LEU A 334 11.74 -2.68 17.57
CA LEU A 334 13.15 -2.95 17.33
C LEU A 334 13.48 -4.45 17.35
N THR A 335 12.86 -5.19 18.28
CA THR A 335 13.01 -6.65 18.36
C THR A 335 12.38 -7.35 17.16
N LEU A 336 11.24 -6.86 16.69
CA LEU A 336 10.58 -7.38 15.51
C LEU A 336 11.42 -7.14 14.24
N LEU A 337 11.95 -5.92 14.06
CA LEU A 337 12.83 -5.59 12.94
C LEU A 337 14.09 -6.46 12.91
N LYS A 338 14.70 -6.78 14.07
CA LYS A 338 15.83 -7.72 14.15
C LYS A 338 15.46 -9.15 13.69
N LYS A 339 14.22 -9.59 13.92
CA LYS A 339 13.73 -10.90 13.42
C LYS A 339 13.44 -10.88 11.92
N ILE A 340 13.09 -9.72 11.37
CA ILE A 340 12.79 -9.52 9.94
C ILE A 340 14.08 -9.43 9.11
N LEU A 341 15.07 -8.70 9.64
CA LEU A 341 16.32 -8.32 8.98
C LEU A 341 17.46 -9.22 9.44
N THR A 342 17.44 -10.47 8.98
CA THR A 342 18.44 -11.48 9.32
C THR A 342 19.49 -11.65 8.22
N LYS A 343 20.61 -12.28 8.59
CA LYS A 343 21.72 -12.57 7.66
C LYS A 343 21.30 -13.46 6.50
N ASP A 344 20.35 -14.38 6.71
CA ASP A 344 19.81 -15.27 5.68
C ASP A 344 19.10 -14.50 4.56
N PHE A 345 18.61 -13.29 4.86
CA PHE A 345 17.98 -12.40 3.88
C PHE A 345 18.91 -11.28 3.39
N GLY A 346 20.21 -11.36 3.72
CA GLY A 346 21.22 -10.38 3.30
C GLY A 346 21.24 -9.09 4.12
N PHE A 347 20.76 -9.12 5.37
CA PHE A 347 20.75 -7.95 6.25
C PHE A 347 21.51 -8.19 7.55
N GLU A 348 22.11 -7.12 8.09
CA GLU A 348 22.69 -7.09 9.42
C GLU A 348 22.21 -5.83 10.16
N VAL A 349 21.49 -6.01 11.28
CA VAL A 349 21.13 -4.88 12.15
C VAL A 349 22.34 -4.51 12.99
N VAL A 350 23.12 -3.52 12.52
CA VAL A 350 24.37 -3.08 13.17
C VAL A 350 24.14 -2.25 14.43
N GLY A 351 22.93 -1.72 14.61
CA GLY A 351 22.56 -0.96 15.79
C GLY A 351 21.07 -0.67 15.85
N THR A 352 20.62 -0.22 17.02
CA THR A 352 19.27 0.32 17.23
C THR A 352 19.34 1.66 17.94
N ALA A 353 18.39 2.56 17.71
CA ALA A 353 18.29 3.83 18.44
C ALA A 353 16.83 4.10 18.86
N LEU A 354 16.63 4.77 19.99
CA LEU A 354 15.30 5.07 20.55
C LEU A 354 14.78 6.45 20.16
N ASN A 355 15.62 7.31 19.56
CA ASN A 355 15.23 8.62 19.07
C ASN A 355 16.18 9.15 17.97
N GLY A 356 15.80 10.25 17.34
CA GLY A 356 16.60 10.87 16.27
C GLY A 356 17.98 11.34 16.70
N LYS A 357 18.19 11.81 17.95
CA LYS A 357 19.50 12.27 18.41
C LYS A 357 20.50 11.12 18.52
N GLU A 358 20.07 10.02 19.13
CA GLU A 358 20.88 8.80 19.23
C GLU A 358 21.18 8.23 17.83
N ALA A 359 20.20 8.29 16.92
CA ALA A 359 20.39 7.87 15.53
C ALA A 359 21.47 8.68 14.82
N ILE A 360 21.56 10.00 15.03
CA ILE A 360 22.62 10.85 14.43
C ILE A 360 24.00 10.34 14.82
N GLN A 361 24.20 10.03 16.10
CA GLN A 361 25.48 9.53 16.59
C GLN A 361 25.78 8.15 16.01
N LYS A 362 24.80 7.24 16.03
CA LYS A 362 24.97 5.88 15.52
C LYS A 362 25.20 5.80 14.01
N VAL A 363 24.63 6.71 13.21
CA VAL A 363 24.95 6.78 11.77
C VAL A 363 26.42 7.13 11.56
N LYS A 364 26.98 8.04 12.35
CA LYS A 364 28.41 8.40 12.26
C LYS A 364 29.32 7.25 12.68
N ASP A 365 28.99 6.59 13.78
CA ASP A 365 29.84 5.57 14.39
C ASP A 365 29.78 4.23 13.64
N LEU A 366 28.56 3.81 13.26
CA LEU A 366 28.32 2.47 12.68
C LEU A 366 28.36 2.47 11.16
N LYS A 367 28.25 3.65 10.52
CA LYS A 367 28.21 3.84 9.06
C LYS A 367 27.28 2.82 8.37
N PRO A 368 25.99 2.80 8.72
CA PRO A 368 25.04 1.85 8.13
C PRO A 368 24.82 2.16 6.65
N ASP A 369 24.46 1.13 5.89
CA ASP A 369 24.07 1.24 4.49
C ASP A 369 22.64 1.78 4.34
N LEU A 370 21.79 1.53 5.34
CA LEU A 370 20.36 1.85 5.38
C LEU A 370 19.91 2.26 6.79
N VAL A 371 18.85 3.07 6.87
CA VAL A 371 18.21 3.45 8.14
C VAL A 371 16.70 3.19 8.06
N THR A 372 16.14 2.50 9.06
CA THR A 372 14.68 2.53 9.29
C THR A 372 14.38 3.55 10.37
N LEU A 373 13.33 4.36 10.18
CA LEU A 373 13.07 5.51 11.05
C LEU A 373 11.58 5.63 11.38
N ASP A 374 11.24 5.62 12.66
CA ASP A 374 9.89 6.02 13.08
C ASP A 374 9.68 7.53 12.98
N ILE A 375 8.43 7.92 12.74
CA ILE A 375 8.01 9.32 12.74
C ILE A 375 7.96 9.84 14.17
N HIS A 376 7.31 9.13 15.10
CA HIS A 376 6.95 9.65 16.41
C HIS A 376 7.87 9.10 17.50
N MET A 377 8.90 9.86 17.84
CA MET A 377 9.87 9.48 18.87
C MET A 377 10.12 10.65 19.83
N PRO A 378 10.49 10.38 21.10
CA PRO A 378 10.85 11.43 22.05
C PRO A 378 12.14 12.15 21.63
N GLU A 379 12.36 13.34 22.19
CA GLU A 379 13.53 14.23 21.98
C GLU A 379 13.75 14.77 20.56
N MET A 380 13.74 13.92 19.54
CA MET A 380 13.84 14.27 18.13
C MET A 380 13.04 13.24 17.32
N ASP A 381 11.98 13.74 16.71
CA ASP A 381 11.10 12.97 15.83
C ASP A 381 11.75 12.70 14.46
N GLY A 382 11.20 11.73 13.70
CA GLY A 382 11.77 11.31 12.42
C GLY A 382 11.76 12.43 11.37
N ILE A 383 10.78 13.34 11.42
CA ILE A 383 10.69 14.48 10.49
C ILE A 383 11.81 15.49 10.75
N SER A 384 12.07 15.81 12.01
CA SER A 384 13.16 16.69 12.44
C SER A 384 14.52 16.07 12.15
N TYR A 385 14.65 14.75 12.33
CA TYR A 385 15.83 14.00 11.92
C TYR A 385 16.08 14.17 10.42
N LEU A 386 15.08 13.86 9.57
CA LEU A 386 15.22 13.97 8.11
C LEU A 386 15.60 15.39 7.69
N LYS A 387 14.92 16.41 8.22
CA LYS A 387 15.19 17.81 7.92
C LYS A 387 16.63 18.24 8.26
N SER A 388 17.23 17.64 9.29
CA SER A 388 18.58 18.02 9.74
C SER A 388 19.71 17.17 9.15
N GLN A 389 19.43 15.92 8.78
CA GLN A 389 20.47 14.96 8.36
C GLN A 389 20.46 14.62 6.88
N MET A 390 19.32 14.75 6.18
CA MET A 390 19.23 14.30 4.80
C MET A 390 20.06 15.17 3.87
N ASN A 391 20.97 14.51 3.17
CA ASN A 391 21.81 15.06 2.11
C ASN A 391 22.24 13.89 1.19
N ASP A 392 22.96 14.18 0.11
CA ASP A 392 23.32 13.16 -0.89
C ASP A 392 24.25 12.05 -0.36
N SER A 393 24.98 12.31 0.73
CA SER A 393 25.85 11.34 1.38
C SER A 393 25.14 10.49 2.42
N HIS A 394 23.96 10.91 2.91
CA HIS A 394 23.23 10.19 3.93
C HIS A 394 22.75 8.82 3.42
N PRO A 395 22.77 7.74 4.23
CA PRO A 395 22.14 6.47 3.87
C PRO A 395 20.66 6.65 3.50
N PRO A 396 20.08 5.83 2.60
CA PRO A 396 18.65 5.86 2.32
C PRO A 396 17.86 5.59 3.61
N VAL A 397 16.78 6.34 3.80
CA VAL A 397 15.90 6.23 4.97
C VAL A 397 14.55 5.69 4.55
N ILE A 398 14.08 4.65 5.22
CA ILE A 398 12.70 4.16 5.10
C ILE A 398 11.95 4.48 6.38
N MET A 399 10.80 5.11 6.23
CA MET A 399 9.94 5.41 7.37
C MET A 399 9.16 4.16 7.79
N ILE A 400 9.15 3.84 9.07
CA ILE A 400 8.35 2.75 9.65
C ILE A 400 7.48 3.34 10.75
N SER A 401 6.20 3.60 10.46
CA SER A 401 5.33 4.25 11.44
C SER A 401 3.92 3.67 11.50
N SER A 402 3.18 3.99 12.56
CA SER A 402 1.84 3.45 12.85
C SER A 402 0.74 4.13 12.02
N ILE A 403 1.12 5.07 11.16
CA ILE A 403 0.20 5.89 10.38
C ILE A 403 0.01 5.27 8.99
N ASN A 404 -1.18 5.39 8.40
CA ASN A 404 -1.41 4.89 7.05
C ASN A 404 -1.07 5.97 6.01
N ARG A 405 -0.54 5.55 4.84
CA ARG A 405 -0.04 6.44 3.77
C ARG A 405 -1.08 7.42 3.21
N GLU A 406 -2.37 7.16 3.41
CA GLU A 406 -3.46 8.01 2.92
C GLU A 406 -3.84 9.17 3.85
N ASN A 407 -3.49 9.09 5.15
CA ASN A 407 -4.10 9.95 6.18
C ASN A 407 -3.12 10.89 6.87
N SER A 408 -1.88 11.03 6.39
CA SER A 408 -0.97 12.02 7.00
C SER A 408 -0.15 12.80 5.99
N ASP A 409 -0.27 14.12 6.10
CA ASP A 409 0.72 15.07 5.62
C ASP A 409 2.14 14.67 6.06
N THR A 410 2.26 13.99 7.21
CA THR A 410 3.53 13.56 7.80
C THR A 410 4.26 12.51 6.96
N ALA A 411 3.56 11.48 6.45
CA ALA A 411 4.17 10.47 5.59
C ALA A 411 4.66 11.09 4.27
N MET A 412 3.85 11.95 3.64
CA MET A 412 4.26 12.66 2.42
C MET A 412 5.43 13.61 2.67
N LYS A 413 5.36 14.38 3.76
CA LYS A 413 6.42 15.28 4.19
C LYS A 413 7.74 14.55 4.44
N SER A 414 7.69 13.31 4.93
CA SER A 414 8.90 12.50 5.09
C SER A 414 9.57 12.19 3.73
N ILE A 415 8.78 11.87 2.71
CA ILE A 415 9.29 11.63 1.34
C ILE A 415 9.83 12.94 0.74
N GLU A 416 9.15 14.07 0.92
CA GLU A 416 9.62 15.39 0.47
C GLU A 416 10.95 15.80 1.12
N LEU A 417 11.17 15.39 2.37
CA LEU A 417 12.42 15.61 3.10
C LEU A 417 13.51 14.59 2.74
N GLY A 418 13.25 13.66 1.82
CA GLY A 418 14.23 12.76 1.24
C GLY A 418 14.12 11.29 1.65
N ALA A 419 13.13 10.90 2.45
CA ALA A 419 12.90 9.48 2.72
C ALA A 419 12.58 8.71 1.43
N SER A 420 13.11 7.50 1.30
CA SER A 420 13.01 6.68 0.10
C SER A 420 11.66 6.00 -0.04
N ASP A 421 11.07 5.57 1.08
CA ASP A 421 9.75 4.94 1.12
C ASP A 421 9.16 5.00 2.55
N TYR A 422 7.91 4.56 2.67
CA TYR A 422 7.15 4.48 3.90
C TYR A 422 6.51 3.09 4.06
N ILE A 423 6.51 2.57 5.29
CA ILE A 423 5.94 1.27 5.66
C ILE A 423 5.19 1.41 6.99
N GLU A 424 4.08 0.69 7.11
CA GLU A 424 3.37 0.59 8.38
C GLU A 424 4.12 -0.34 9.35
N LYS A 425 4.15 -0.02 10.65
CA LYS A 425 4.85 -0.87 11.63
C LYS A 425 4.31 -2.31 11.59
N PRO A 426 5.19 -3.33 11.57
CA PRO A 426 4.77 -4.72 11.59
C PRO A 426 4.15 -5.10 12.94
N THR A 427 3.18 -6.01 12.90
CA THR A 427 2.54 -6.63 14.07
C THR A 427 2.77 -8.14 14.01
N MET A 428 2.52 -8.85 15.12
CA MET A 428 2.61 -10.31 15.12
C MET A 428 1.64 -10.97 14.14
N ALA A 429 0.47 -10.37 13.89
CA ALA A 429 -0.57 -10.92 13.03
C ALA A 429 -0.24 -10.82 11.52
N ASN A 430 0.59 -9.85 11.12
CA ASN A 430 0.94 -9.60 9.71
C ASN A 430 2.46 -9.71 9.46
N LEU A 431 3.18 -10.39 10.35
CA LEU A 431 4.64 -10.38 10.35
C LEU A 431 5.23 -10.90 9.04
N GLU A 432 4.71 -11.99 8.49
CA GLU A 432 5.24 -12.60 7.28
C GLU A 432 5.14 -11.67 6.06
N GLU A 433 3.94 -11.15 5.77
CA GLU A 433 3.70 -10.20 4.68
C GLU A 433 4.54 -8.92 4.85
N ARG A 434 4.56 -8.35 6.05
CA ARG A 434 5.32 -7.13 6.34
C ARG A 434 6.82 -7.34 6.27
N SER A 435 7.30 -8.53 6.60
CA SER A 435 8.71 -8.86 6.49
C SER A 435 9.20 -8.74 5.06
N ASP A 436 8.44 -9.29 4.12
CA ASP A 436 8.75 -9.19 2.69
C ASP A 436 8.66 -7.75 2.18
N GLU A 437 7.62 -7.00 2.57
CA GLU A 437 7.49 -5.58 2.21
C GLU A 437 8.71 -4.76 2.68
N ILE A 438 9.10 -4.91 3.96
CA ILE A 438 10.23 -4.21 4.57
C ILE A 438 11.53 -4.54 3.86
N ARG A 439 11.84 -5.83 3.67
CA ARG A 439 13.07 -6.26 3.01
C ARG A 439 13.16 -5.76 1.58
N SER A 440 12.05 -5.86 0.84
CA SER A 440 12.00 -5.46 -0.57
C SER A 440 12.25 -3.96 -0.72
N LYS A 441 11.55 -3.13 0.06
CA LYS A 441 11.73 -1.68 0.01
C LYS A 441 13.13 -1.26 0.47
N LEU A 442 13.73 -1.92 1.46
CA LEU A 442 15.11 -1.65 1.91
C LEU A 442 16.15 -1.94 0.83
N LYS A 443 16.06 -3.10 0.16
CA LYS A 443 16.94 -3.42 -0.98
C LYS A 443 16.80 -2.39 -2.09
N LEU A 444 15.56 -2.04 -2.42
CA LEU A 444 15.27 -1.07 -3.47
C LEU A 444 15.75 0.33 -3.13
N SER A 445 15.60 0.80 -1.90
CA SER A 445 16.09 2.12 -1.51
C SER A 445 17.62 2.22 -1.58
N PHE A 446 18.33 1.13 -1.26
CA PHE A 446 19.78 1.05 -1.47
C PHE A 446 20.13 1.09 -2.96
N GLN A 447 19.47 0.28 -3.78
CA GLN A 447 19.70 0.19 -5.23
C GLN A 447 19.49 1.53 -5.95
N PHE A 448 18.47 2.28 -5.53
CA PHE A 448 18.01 3.51 -6.19
C PHE A 448 18.44 4.80 -5.50
N LYS A 449 19.37 4.75 -4.52
CA LYS A 449 19.85 5.89 -3.71
C LYS A 449 20.16 7.17 -4.52
N HIS A 450 20.55 7.03 -5.79
CA HIS A 450 20.91 8.16 -6.67
C HIS A 450 19.98 8.39 -7.88
N LYS A 451 18.92 7.59 -8.09
CA LYS A 451 18.13 7.63 -9.34
C LYS A 451 16.73 8.22 -9.24
N ASN A 452 16.09 8.26 -8.07
CA ASN A 452 14.69 8.68 -7.94
C ASN A 452 14.44 9.63 -6.76
N LYS A 453 14.61 10.94 -6.96
CA LYS A 453 14.09 12.00 -6.05
C LYS A 453 12.73 12.56 -6.49
N LYS A 454 12.00 11.89 -7.38
CA LYS A 454 10.66 12.32 -7.77
C LYS A 454 9.64 11.62 -6.88
N VAL A 455 9.06 12.38 -5.93
CA VAL A 455 7.75 12.07 -5.34
C VAL A 455 6.83 11.63 -6.47
N SER A 456 6.18 10.47 -6.34
CA SER A 456 5.39 9.89 -7.42
C SER A 456 4.38 10.93 -7.94
N GLU A 457 4.30 11.13 -9.27
CA GLU A 457 3.29 12.02 -9.87
C GLU A 457 1.87 11.61 -9.47
N ILE A 458 1.67 10.33 -9.12
CA ILE A 458 0.40 9.81 -8.60
C ILE A 458 0.11 10.43 -7.23
N ASP A 459 1.03 10.37 -6.28
CA ASP A 459 0.85 11.03 -4.97
C ASP A 459 0.65 12.54 -5.13
N ASN A 460 1.34 13.17 -6.09
CA ASN A 460 1.12 14.57 -6.46
C ASN A 460 -0.23 14.83 -7.18
N SER A 461 -0.77 13.89 -7.95
CA SER A 461 -2.07 14.03 -8.62
C SER A 461 -3.25 13.95 -7.65
N PHE A 462 -3.01 13.47 -6.42
CA PHE A 462 -3.93 13.57 -5.27
C PHE A 462 -3.56 14.67 -4.29
N ARG A 463 -2.51 15.47 -4.57
CA ARG A 463 -2.56 16.86 -4.12
C ARG A 463 -3.71 17.47 -4.90
N LYS A 464 -4.94 17.30 -4.43
CA LYS A 464 -5.98 18.22 -4.81
C LYS A 464 -5.48 19.57 -4.30
N LYS A 465 -4.86 20.35 -5.18
CA LYS A 465 -4.74 21.79 -5.01
C LYS A 465 -6.18 22.28 -5.06
N TYR A 466 -6.81 22.35 -3.91
CA TYR A 466 -8.09 23.01 -3.80
C TYR A 466 -7.81 24.50 -3.79
N GLU A 467 -8.26 25.19 -4.81
CA GLU A 467 -8.36 26.64 -4.77
C GLU A 467 -9.72 27.00 -4.16
N ILE A 468 -9.71 27.80 -3.10
CA ILE A 468 -10.94 28.36 -2.54
C ILE A 468 -11.43 29.41 -3.55
N LYS A 469 -12.47 29.10 -4.31
CA LYS A 469 -13.11 30.09 -5.22
C LYS A 469 -13.91 31.12 -4.43
N ASN A 470 -14.06 32.33 -4.97
CA ASN A 470 -14.85 33.44 -4.39
C ASN A 470 -14.47 33.78 -2.94
N THR A 471 -13.18 33.90 -2.63
CA THR A 471 -12.69 34.16 -1.26
C THR A 471 -13.22 35.45 -0.65
N ALA A 472 -13.50 36.45 -1.48
CA ALA A 472 -14.09 37.73 -1.05
C ALA A 472 -15.49 37.58 -0.41
N GLU A 473 -16.26 36.56 -0.82
CA GLU A 473 -17.60 36.24 -0.29
C GLU A 473 -17.55 35.36 0.97
N LYS A 474 -16.35 34.88 1.31
CA LYS A 474 -16.11 33.91 2.37
C LYS A 474 -15.36 34.54 3.54
N LEU A 475 -15.57 33.96 4.71
CA LEU A 475 -14.90 34.36 5.93
C LEU A 475 -14.59 33.11 6.76
N ARG A 476 -13.45 33.12 7.44
CA ARG A 476 -13.13 32.12 8.46
C ARG A 476 -13.07 32.78 9.82
N ILE A 477 -13.69 32.17 10.82
CA ILE A 477 -13.59 32.58 12.23
C ILE A 477 -12.98 31.43 13.01
N VAL A 478 -11.91 31.71 13.73
CA VAL A 478 -11.21 30.73 14.57
C VAL A 478 -11.35 31.16 16.01
N PHE A 479 -12.09 30.41 16.80
CA PHE A 479 -12.16 30.61 18.24
C PHE A 479 -11.03 29.84 18.92
N ALA A 480 -10.25 30.53 19.73
CA ALA A 480 -9.14 29.95 20.46
C ALA A 480 -9.13 30.44 21.91
N ASN A 481 -8.34 29.80 22.75
CA ASN A 481 -8.02 30.29 24.09
C ASN A 481 -6.51 30.51 24.20
N LEU A 482 -6.09 31.17 25.27
CA LEU A 482 -4.67 31.50 25.52
C LEU A 482 -3.86 30.33 26.11
N SER A 483 -4.38 29.10 26.10
CA SER A 483 -3.62 27.93 26.56
C SER A 483 -2.44 27.63 25.64
N ALA A 484 -1.38 27.02 26.18
CA ALA A 484 -0.21 26.63 25.39
C ALA A 484 -0.55 25.69 24.21
N PRO A 485 -1.44 24.68 24.36
CA PRO A 485 -1.91 23.87 23.24
C PRO A 485 -2.61 24.68 22.14
N SER A 486 -3.59 25.53 22.49
CA SER A 486 -4.33 26.34 21.51
C SER A 486 -3.44 27.39 20.83
N THR A 487 -2.47 27.94 21.55
CA THR A 487 -1.45 28.85 21.00
C THR A 487 -0.56 28.14 19.99
N LYS A 488 -0.12 26.90 20.28
CA LYS A 488 0.64 26.07 19.34
C LYS A 488 -0.19 25.76 18.09
N MET A 489 -1.47 25.40 18.26
CA MET A 489 -2.39 25.17 17.13
C MET A 489 -2.53 26.41 16.25
N THR A 490 -2.64 27.61 16.85
CA THR A 490 -2.67 28.88 16.11
C THR A 490 -1.39 29.05 15.28
N PHE A 491 -0.21 28.80 15.86
CA PHE A 491 1.05 28.91 15.15
C PHE A 491 1.14 27.97 13.94
N ASP A 492 0.68 26.73 14.10
CA ASP A 492 0.74 25.75 13.02
C ASP A 492 -0.31 26.07 11.95
N PHE A 493 -1.49 26.55 12.33
CA PHE A 493 -2.51 27.03 11.42
C PHE A 493 -2.03 28.23 10.57
N LEU A 494 -1.41 29.24 11.19
CA LEU A 494 -0.93 30.43 10.49
C LEU A 494 0.15 30.12 9.44
N LYS A 495 1.05 29.16 9.72
CA LYS A 495 2.07 28.71 8.77
C LYS A 495 1.47 28.04 7.54
N ALA A 496 0.27 27.51 7.70
CA ALA A 496 -0.40 26.68 6.73
C ALA A 496 -1.36 27.49 5.85
N LEU A 497 -1.73 28.71 6.26
CA LEU A 497 -2.53 29.63 5.45
C LEU A 497 -1.77 30.11 4.19
N HIS A 498 -2.51 30.20 3.09
CA HIS A 498 -2.06 30.68 1.80
C HIS A 498 -2.63 32.07 1.48
N ALA A 499 -1.93 32.86 0.66
CA ALA A 499 -2.36 34.21 0.29
C ALA A 499 -3.71 34.28 -0.46
N GLN A 500 -4.21 33.15 -0.95
CA GLN A 500 -5.53 33.04 -1.58
C GLN A 500 -6.64 32.64 -0.60
N ASP A 501 -6.35 32.37 0.67
CA ASP A 501 -7.37 32.04 1.65
C ASP A 501 -8.30 33.23 1.95
N PRO A 502 -9.57 32.97 2.33
CA PRO A 502 -10.48 34.01 2.74
C PRO A 502 -9.95 34.75 3.99
N ALA A 503 -10.47 35.96 4.20
CA ALA A 503 -10.21 36.71 5.42
C ALA A 503 -10.47 35.83 6.65
N THR A 504 -9.58 35.90 7.63
CA THR A 504 -9.61 35.04 8.82
C THR A 504 -9.62 35.89 10.09
N ILE A 505 -10.55 35.65 10.99
CA ILE A 505 -10.64 36.34 12.29
C ILE A 505 -10.34 35.33 13.39
N PHE A 506 -9.23 35.52 14.11
CA PHE A 506 -8.95 34.81 15.35
C PHE A 506 -9.59 35.56 16.51
N VAL A 507 -10.47 34.86 17.22
CA VAL A 507 -11.18 35.36 18.39
C VAL A 507 -10.70 34.59 19.61
N TYR A 508 -10.05 35.28 20.53
CA TYR A 508 -9.49 34.66 21.74
C TYR A 508 -10.39 34.86 22.94
N ASP A 509 -10.58 33.79 23.71
CA ASP A 509 -11.16 33.85 25.04
C ASP A 509 -10.08 34.27 26.06
N GLY A 510 -10.12 35.54 26.44
CA GLY A 510 -9.15 36.19 27.31
C GLY A 510 -9.23 37.72 27.20
N VAL A 511 -8.35 38.42 27.90
CA VAL A 511 -8.29 39.89 27.88
C VAL A 511 -7.44 40.35 26.69
N TYR A 512 -7.90 41.38 25.96
CA TYR A 512 -7.25 41.91 24.76
C TYR A 512 -5.75 42.20 24.94
N GLU A 513 -5.34 42.80 26.07
CA GLU A 513 -3.95 43.19 26.33
C GLU A 513 -3.01 41.98 26.37
N ALA A 514 -3.52 40.81 26.73
CA ALA A 514 -2.75 39.56 26.74
C ALA A 514 -2.41 39.06 25.32
N LEU A 515 -3.09 39.57 24.28
CA LEU A 515 -2.84 39.21 22.89
C LEU A 515 -1.63 39.91 22.30
N ASN A 516 -1.29 41.13 22.75
CA ASN A 516 -0.16 41.90 22.23
C ASN A 516 1.16 41.09 22.11
N PRO A 517 1.67 40.43 23.18
CA PRO A 517 2.91 39.66 23.10
C PRO A 517 2.80 38.41 22.22
N LEU A 518 1.60 37.87 22.04
CA LEU A 518 1.36 36.72 21.17
C LEU A 518 1.23 37.14 19.70
N PHE A 519 0.59 38.27 19.43
CA PHE A 519 0.41 38.84 18.11
C PHE A 519 1.75 39.11 17.42
N GLU A 520 2.71 39.70 18.13
CA GLU A 520 4.05 39.91 17.60
C GLU A 520 4.71 38.59 17.16
N LYS A 521 4.44 37.49 17.88
CA LYS A 521 4.91 36.16 17.48
C LYS A 521 4.10 35.61 16.30
N PHE A 522 2.78 35.75 16.31
CA PHE A 522 1.88 35.26 15.26
C PHE A 522 2.15 35.90 13.91
N LYS A 523 2.40 37.22 13.88
CA LYS A 523 2.74 37.97 12.68
C LYS A 523 3.97 37.40 11.96
N THR A 524 4.93 36.82 12.68
CA THR A 524 6.13 36.20 12.08
C THR A 524 5.87 34.84 11.42
N LYS A 525 4.66 34.29 11.53
CA LYS A 525 4.34 32.92 11.10
C LYS A 525 3.49 32.85 9.84
N THR A 526 3.15 34.00 9.27
CA THR A 526 2.39 34.09 8.02
C THR A 526 2.93 35.24 7.17
N THR A 527 2.79 35.12 5.86
CA THR A 527 3.09 36.21 4.91
C THR A 527 1.85 37.06 4.60
N ILE A 528 0.68 36.66 5.12
CA ILE A 528 -0.59 37.37 4.97
C ILE A 528 -0.61 38.58 5.89
N SER A 529 -1.21 39.69 5.44
CA SER A 529 -1.37 40.89 6.25
C SER A 529 -2.13 40.57 7.55
N THR A 530 -1.58 40.96 8.69
CA THR A 530 -2.20 40.72 10.00
C THR A 530 -2.48 42.03 10.73
N GLN A 531 -3.56 42.05 11.52
CA GLN A 531 -3.92 43.20 12.33
C GLN A 531 -4.51 42.74 13.67
N LEU A 532 -4.02 43.32 14.77
CA LEU A 532 -4.61 43.17 16.10
C LEU A 532 -5.49 44.39 16.35
N LEU A 533 -6.79 44.16 16.61
CA LEU A 533 -7.77 45.22 16.81
C LEU A 533 -8.69 44.89 17.99
N PRO A 534 -9.00 45.86 18.87
CA PRO A 534 -10.00 45.67 19.91
C PRO A 534 -11.42 45.71 19.31
N GLU A 535 -11.58 46.27 18.11
CA GLU A 535 -12.86 46.29 17.40
C GLU A 535 -12.61 46.24 15.90
N ILE A 536 -13.29 45.33 15.20
CA ILE A 536 -13.20 45.16 13.75
C ILE A 536 -14.36 45.93 13.12
N ASN A 537 -14.05 47.01 12.40
CA ASN A 537 -15.05 47.87 11.74
C ASN A 537 -15.23 47.55 10.25
N GLN A 538 -14.23 46.91 9.63
CA GLN A 538 -14.25 46.49 8.24
C GLN A 538 -13.43 45.22 8.08
N ILE A 539 -13.84 44.36 7.14
CA ILE A 539 -13.14 43.10 6.82
C ILE A 539 -12.62 43.18 5.40
N GLU A 540 -11.35 43.55 5.26
CA GLU A 540 -10.60 43.46 3.99
C GLU A 540 -10.37 41.99 3.60
N ASP A 541 -10.43 41.71 2.29
CA ASP A 541 -10.14 40.39 1.75
C ASP A 541 -8.67 40.00 2.01
N LYS A 542 -8.41 38.69 2.18
CA LYS A 542 -7.06 38.13 2.37
C LYS A 542 -6.27 38.78 3.51
N LYS A 543 -6.95 39.12 4.61
CA LYS A 543 -6.34 39.69 5.82
C LYS A 543 -6.71 38.87 7.05
N ILE A 544 -5.78 38.82 8.01
CA ILE A 544 -5.96 38.10 9.27
C ILE A 544 -6.14 39.11 10.40
N TYR A 545 -7.24 38.97 11.14
CA TYR A 545 -7.54 39.79 12.30
C TYR A 545 -7.38 38.98 13.56
N PHE A 546 -6.85 39.61 14.61
CA PHE A 546 -6.79 39.07 15.95
C PHE A 546 -7.60 40.00 16.85
N THR A 547 -8.47 39.41 17.67
CA THR A 547 -9.30 40.14 18.62
C THR A 547 -9.65 39.23 19.80
N ASP A 548 -10.12 39.81 20.90
CA ASP A 548 -10.67 39.06 22.02
C ASP A 548 -12.19 38.94 21.92
N LEU A 549 -12.75 38.02 22.70
CA LEU A 549 -14.18 37.76 22.71
C LEU A 549 -14.98 38.87 23.41
N ASP A 550 -14.37 39.56 24.38
CA ASP A 550 -15.07 40.44 25.32
C ASP A 550 -15.24 41.88 24.79
N THR A 551 -14.40 42.37 23.87
CA THR A 551 -14.37 43.80 23.55
C THR A 551 -15.52 44.35 22.73
N ASN A 552 -16.20 43.59 21.84
CA ASN A 552 -17.46 44.00 21.16
C ASN A 552 -17.95 42.95 20.14
N PHE A 553 -18.06 41.67 20.49
CA PHE A 553 -18.49 40.58 19.58
C PHE A 553 -19.72 40.96 18.72
N LYS A 554 -20.76 41.50 19.35
CA LYS A 554 -22.01 41.89 18.69
C LYS A 554 -21.84 42.92 17.57
N LYS A 555 -20.85 43.80 17.66
CA LYS A 555 -20.63 44.86 16.67
C LYS A 555 -20.03 44.31 15.38
N TRP A 556 -18.95 43.55 15.48
CA TRP A 556 -18.32 42.96 14.30
C TRP A 556 -19.07 41.73 13.78
N ALA A 557 -19.85 41.04 14.64
CA ALA A 557 -20.77 40.00 14.21
C ALA A 557 -21.86 40.51 13.23
N GLN A 558 -22.16 41.82 13.20
CA GLN A 558 -23.01 42.38 12.14
C GLN A 558 -22.30 42.42 10.78
N LEU A 559 -20.97 42.61 10.74
CA LEU A 559 -20.18 42.68 9.50
C LEU A 559 -20.09 41.34 8.77
N ILE A 560 -20.37 40.24 9.47
CA ILE A 560 -20.31 38.89 8.91
C ILE A 560 -21.67 38.40 8.40
N LYS A 561 -22.77 39.13 8.68
CA LYS A 561 -24.08 38.83 8.08
C LYS A 561 -23.99 38.97 6.56
N GLY A 562 -24.41 37.93 5.84
CA GLY A 562 -24.38 37.89 4.37
C GLY A 562 -23.15 37.18 3.78
N LYS A 563 -22.12 36.87 4.58
CA LYS A 563 -20.96 36.07 4.15
C LYS A 563 -21.09 34.57 4.45
N LYS A 564 -20.43 33.77 3.62
CA LYS A 564 -20.26 32.33 3.86
C LYS A 564 -19.17 32.13 4.95
N VAL A 565 -19.52 31.63 6.14
CA VAL A 565 -18.61 31.58 7.31
C VAL A 565 -18.20 30.16 7.72
N SER A 566 -16.89 29.88 7.70
CA SER A 566 -16.35 28.66 8.36
C SER A 566 -15.96 28.99 9.79
N VAL A 567 -16.33 28.15 10.76
CA VAL A 567 -15.98 28.29 12.17
C VAL A 567 -15.11 27.13 12.63
N ALA A 568 -13.93 27.47 13.13
CA ALA A 568 -13.01 26.52 13.76
C ALA A 568 -12.90 26.79 15.26
N VAL A 569 -12.73 25.74 16.05
CA VAL A 569 -12.54 25.83 17.51
C VAL A 569 -11.25 25.15 17.90
N MET A 570 -10.30 25.90 18.47
CA MET A 570 -8.98 25.41 18.88
C MET A 570 -8.90 25.17 20.39
N GLY A 571 -8.83 23.89 20.78
CA GLY A 571 -8.84 23.46 22.17
C GLY A 571 -10.26 23.30 22.74
N MET A 572 -10.38 23.20 24.07
CA MET A 572 -11.70 23.14 24.71
C MET A 572 -12.36 24.54 24.71
N PRO A 573 -13.55 24.70 24.09
CA PRO A 573 -14.23 25.98 24.09
C PRO A 573 -14.84 26.28 25.45
N SER A 574 -14.80 27.55 25.88
CA SER A 574 -15.54 28.01 27.04
C SER A 574 -17.03 28.18 26.72
N LYS A 575 -17.85 28.32 27.77
CA LYS A 575 -19.28 28.66 27.61
C LYS A 575 -19.49 29.96 26.82
N LYS A 576 -18.60 30.94 26.98
CA LYS A 576 -18.67 32.21 26.25
C LYS A 576 -18.42 32.02 24.75
N ILE A 577 -17.42 31.22 24.37
CA ILE A 577 -17.16 30.88 22.96
C ILE A 577 -18.40 30.19 22.38
N LEU A 578 -18.95 29.20 23.10
CA LEU A 578 -20.10 28.42 22.65
C LEU A 578 -21.34 29.30 22.44
N SER A 579 -21.66 30.20 23.38
CA SER A 579 -22.78 31.14 23.23
C SER A 579 -22.55 32.12 22.07
N SER A 580 -21.32 32.55 21.84
CA SER A 580 -20.99 33.48 20.75
C SER A 580 -21.13 32.80 19.38
N ILE A 581 -20.78 31.52 19.26
CA ILE A 581 -21.03 30.74 18.03
C ILE A 581 -22.54 30.63 17.76
N GLN A 582 -23.37 30.43 18.79
CA GLN A 582 -24.83 30.41 18.64
C GLN A 582 -25.41 31.78 18.24
N GLU A 583 -24.75 32.89 18.53
CA GLU A 583 -25.18 34.21 18.01
C GLU A 583 -24.92 34.36 16.49
N ILE A 584 -24.15 33.45 15.88
CA ILE A 584 -23.91 33.38 14.43
C ILE A 584 -25.07 32.59 13.78
N HIS A 585 -26.24 33.22 13.61
CA HIS A 585 -27.45 32.58 13.04
C HIS A 585 -28.19 33.41 11.96
N PRO A 586 -28.64 32.78 10.85
CA PRO A 586 -27.95 31.76 10.07
C PRO A 586 -27.45 32.32 8.73
N LEU A 587 -26.18 32.07 8.46
CA LEU A 587 -25.58 32.15 7.13
C LEU A 587 -24.48 31.09 7.09
N HIS A 588 -24.56 30.14 6.16
CA HIS A 588 -23.64 29.01 5.91
C HIS A 588 -22.51 28.82 6.96
N LEU A 589 -22.77 28.02 7.99
CA LEU A 589 -21.89 27.66 9.10
C LEU A 589 -21.31 26.24 8.92
N THR A 590 -20.00 26.13 8.79
CA THR A 590 -19.27 24.85 8.87
C THR A 590 -18.46 24.79 10.17
N LEU A 591 -18.49 23.65 10.87
CA LEU A 591 -17.79 23.47 12.14
C LEU A 591 -16.59 22.53 11.97
N GLU A 592 -15.40 23.00 12.38
CA GLU A 592 -14.17 22.20 12.34
C GLU A 592 -13.90 21.55 13.72
N GLU A 593 -13.89 20.21 13.81
CA GLU A 593 -13.74 19.41 15.05
C GLU A 593 -12.31 18.84 15.22
N HIS A 594 -11.74 18.95 16.42
CA HIS A 594 -10.45 18.33 16.73
C HIS A 594 -10.60 17.03 17.54
N GLY A 595 -10.34 15.89 16.90
CA GLY A 595 -9.46 14.79 17.35
C GLY A 595 -9.63 14.07 18.70
N SER A 596 -10.52 14.47 19.60
CA SER A 596 -10.77 13.71 20.84
C SER A 596 -12.20 13.93 21.28
N GLY A 597 -13.06 12.92 21.10
CA GLY A 597 -14.50 12.97 21.35
C GLY A 597 -14.87 13.66 22.67
N VAL A 598 -15.15 14.97 22.59
CA VAL A 598 -15.55 15.72 23.77
C VAL A 598 -17.04 15.48 23.97
N ASN A 599 -17.39 14.72 25.01
CA ASN A 599 -18.73 14.65 25.60
C ASN A 599 -19.13 16.01 26.19
N ASN A 600 -19.23 17.06 25.37
CA ASN A 600 -19.76 18.36 25.77
C ASN A 600 -21.14 18.52 25.14
N LYS A 601 -22.17 18.52 25.99
CA LYS A 601 -23.58 18.68 25.62
C LYS A 601 -23.80 19.87 24.67
N PHE A 602 -23.12 20.99 24.89
CA PHE A 602 -23.23 22.17 24.03
C PHE A 602 -22.53 22.03 22.67
N TYR A 603 -21.45 21.25 22.60
CA TYR A 603 -20.81 20.96 21.31
C TYR A 603 -21.71 20.07 20.44
N ALA A 604 -22.43 19.13 21.06
CA ALA A 604 -23.46 18.35 20.39
C ALA A 604 -24.60 19.24 19.84
N GLU A 605 -25.06 20.23 20.61
CA GLU A 605 -26.05 21.22 20.14
C GLU A 605 -25.51 22.05 18.94
N LEU A 606 -24.23 22.43 18.93
CA LEU A 606 -23.63 23.11 17.77
C LEU A 606 -23.59 22.22 16.52
N LYS A 607 -23.41 20.91 16.67
CA LYS A 607 -23.48 19.96 15.53
C LYS A 607 -24.88 19.91 14.92
N GLU A 608 -25.94 20.15 15.70
CA GLU A 608 -27.32 20.16 15.19
C GLU A 608 -27.61 21.37 14.30
N VAL A 609 -26.91 22.50 14.50
CA VAL A 609 -27.14 23.74 13.75
C VAL A 609 -26.10 24.02 12.65
N ALA A 610 -24.97 23.30 12.64
CA ALA A 610 -23.96 23.39 11.60
C ALA A 610 -24.43 22.70 10.31
N GLN A 611 -24.15 23.30 9.15
CA GLN A 611 -24.45 22.68 7.85
C GLN A 611 -23.53 21.48 7.56
N ALA A 612 -22.31 21.50 8.09
CA ALA A 612 -21.36 20.40 8.02
C ALA A 612 -20.42 20.42 9.23
N VAL A 613 -20.01 19.23 9.68
CA VAL A 613 -18.98 19.04 10.71
C VAL A 613 -17.85 18.23 10.10
N VAL A 614 -16.63 18.75 10.22
CA VAL A 614 -15.46 18.26 9.48
C VAL A 614 -14.23 18.28 10.39
N PRO A 615 -13.32 17.29 10.31
CA PRO A 615 -12.12 17.30 11.13
C PRO A 615 -11.23 18.53 10.86
N LEU A 616 -10.63 19.13 11.89
CA LEU A 616 -9.69 20.26 11.76
C LEU A 616 -8.46 19.89 10.92
N ASN A 617 -8.04 18.63 10.93
CA ASN A 617 -6.95 18.13 10.08
C ASN A 617 -7.37 17.88 8.63
N SER A 618 -8.66 17.99 8.30
CA SER A 618 -9.13 18.06 6.91
C SER A 618 -8.85 19.44 6.28
N TYR A 619 -8.37 20.41 7.06
CA TYR A 619 -8.26 21.83 6.70
C TYR A 619 -6.86 22.34 6.38
N LEU A 620 -6.20 21.66 5.46
CA LEU A 620 -5.31 22.36 4.52
C LEU A 620 -5.74 22.21 3.06
N SER A 621 -6.62 21.25 2.79
CA SER A 621 -6.97 20.89 1.42
C SER A 621 -8.15 19.92 1.41
N VAL A 622 -9.40 20.35 1.64
CA VAL A 622 -10.63 20.00 0.87
C VAL A 622 -11.84 20.72 1.47
N SER A 623 -12.66 21.33 0.64
CA SER A 623 -14.11 21.10 0.67
C SER A 623 -14.62 21.44 -0.74
N GLU A 624 -15.21 20.45 -1.41
CA GLU A 624 -15.77 20.46 -2.78
C GLU A 624 -16.91 21.48 -2.99
N ASP A 625 -17.21 22.30 -1.98
CA ASP A 625 -17.83 23.62 -2.05
C ASP A 625 -17.97 24.15 -0.60
N PHE A 626 -18.23 25.44 -0.37
CA PHE A 626 -19.13 25.80 0.73
C PHE A 626 -20.51 25.20 0.39
N PHE A 627 -20.65 23.88 0.62
CA PHE A 627 -21.33 22.88 -0.23
C PHE A 627 -22.75 23.21 -0.73
N VAL A 628 -22.90 23.18 -2.06
CA VAL A 628 -23.95 23.79 -2.91
C VAL A 628 -25.38 23.23 -2.74
N LYS A 629 -26.38 24.12 -2.86
CA LYS A 629 -27.51 23.98 -3.82
C LYS A 629 -28.21 25.33 -4.08
N SER A 630 -28.02 25.90 -5.26
CA SER A 630 -29.00 26.85 -5.84
C SER A 630 -29.36 26.56 -7.30
N ASP A 631 -28.55 25.80 -8.05
CA ASP A 631 -28.83 25.57 -9.49
C ASP A 631 -29.57 24.24 -9.76
N ASP A 632 -30.24 23.66 -8.75
CA ASP A 632 -31.53 23.00 -8.99
C ASP A 632 -32.66 24.03 -9.23
N MET A 633 -32.34 25.34 -9.28
CA MET A 633 -33.18 26.39 -9.84
C MET A 633 -32.59 26.91 -11.16
N LYS A 634 -33.12 26.37 -12.26
CA LYS A 634 -33.06 26.85 -13.66
C LYS A 634 -31.88 26.34 -14.52
N SER A 635 -31.96 25.09 -14.97
CA SER A 635 -32.32 24.71 -16.36
C SER A 635 -32.21 23.21 -16.54
#